data_AF-F7T9J1-F1
#
_entry.id   AF-F7T9J1-F1
#
_cell.length_a   1.000
_cell.length_b   1.000
_cell.length_c   1.000
_cell.angle_alpha   90.00
_cell.angle_beta   90.00
_cell.angle_gamma   90.00
#
_symmetry.space_group_name_H-M   'P 1'
#
loop_
_entity.id
_entity.type
_entity.pdbx_description
1 polymer ?
#
loop_
_entity_poly.entity_id
_entity_poly.type
_entity_poly.pdbx_seq_one_letter_code
_entity_poly.pdbx_strand_id
1 'polypeptide(L)'
;MAKTRVSSPPSVAAQPTDVVNHPTHYTAGGIECIDAIAAATTGLEGIEAACTANAIKYLWRWKRKNGPEDLRKARWYINHMLGDN
;
A
#
# COMPACT_ATOMS: atom_id res chain seq x y z
N MET A 1 44.11 -39.26 -9.71
CA MET A 1 43.70 -37.91 -9.27
C MET A 1 42.18 -37.87 -9.23
N ALA A 2 41.59 -37.98 -8.03
CA ALA A 2 40.14 -37.95 -7.84
C ALA A 2 39.64 -36.51 -7.93
N LYS A 3 38.70 -36.24 -8.84
CA LYS A 3 38.02 -34.94 -8.93
C LYS A 3 37.00 -34.85 -7.80
N THR A 4 37.31 -34.08 -6.77
CA THR A 4 36.37 -33.71 -5.70
C THR A 4 35.16 -32.99 -6.31
N ARG A 5 33.97 -33.59 -6.21
CA ARG A 5 32.70 -32.89 -6.49
C ARG A 5 32.51 -31.82 -5.42
N VAL A 6 32.60 -30.56 -5.81
CA VAL A 6 32.11 -29.43 -5.00
C VAL A 6 30.58 -29.47 -5.08
N SER A 7 29.92 -29.75 -3.97
CA SER A 7 28.46 -29.64 -3.85
C SER A 7 28.08 -28.15 -3.77
N SER A 8 27.31 -27.67 -4.74
CA SER A 8 26.73 -26.33 -4.73
C SER A 8 25.82 -26.11 -3.51
N PRO A 9 25.79 -24.91 -2.91
CA PRO A 9 24.86 -24.61 -1.82
C PRO A 9 23.39 -24.61 -2.30
N PRO A 10 22.43 -24.94 -1.43
CA PRO A 10 21.02 -24.91 -1.78
C PRO A 10 20.59 -23.48 -2.13
N SER A 11 19.97 -23.33 -3.30
CA SER A 11 19.30 -22.10 -3.73
C SER A 11 18.18 -21.78 -2.74
N VAL A 12 18.33 -20.68 -2.00
CA VAL A 12 17.26 -20.16 -1.13
C VAL A 12 16.16 -19.64 -2.05
N ALA A 13 15.09 -20.43 -2.22
CA ALA A 13 13.90 -20.00 -2.93
C ALA A 13 13.31 -18.79 -2.21
N ALA A 14 13.27 -17.64 -2.89
CA ALA A 14 12.61 -16.44 -2.43
C ALA A 14 11.13 -16.78 -2.12
N GLN A 15 10.71 -16.55 -0.88
CA GLN A 15 9.32 -16.74 -0.49
C GLN A 15 8.42 -15.85 -1.35
N PRO A 16 7.30 -16.37 -1.90
CA PRO A 16 6.39 -15.55 -2.69
C PRO A 16 5.90 -14.39 -1.82
N THR A 17 6.05 -13.17 -2.33
CA THR A 17 5.50 -11.98 -1.68
C THR A 17 3.99 -12.14 -1.61
N ASP A 18 3.41 -12.09 -0.41
CA ASP A 18 1.95 -12.08 -0.25
C ASP A 18 1.44 -10.71 -0.71
N VAL A 19 1.13 -10.61 -2.00
CA VAL A 19 0.68 -9.38 -2.63
C VAL A 19 -0.73 -8.96 -2.19
N VAL A 20 -1.48 -9.85 -1.52
CA VAL A 20 -2.85 -9.59 -1.08
C VAL A 20 -2.85 -8.98 0.31
N ASN A 21 -2.16 -9.62 1.26
CA ASN A 21 -2.14 -9.18 2.66
C ASN A 21 -1.00 -8.20 2.96
N HIS A 22 0.12 -8.28 2.22
CA HIS A 22 1.29 -7.43 2.40
C HIS A 22 1.81 -6.80 1.09
N PRO A 23 0.93 -6.12 0.32
CA PRO A 23 1.35 -5.38 -0.87
C PRO A 23 2.45 -4.36 -0.53
N THR A 24 3.59 -4.48 -1.21
CA THR A 24 4.82 -3.67 -1.02
C THR A 24 4.62 -2.15 -1.08
N HIS A 25 3.52 -1.70 -1.68
CA HIS A 25 3.16 -0.28 -1.82
C HIS A 25 2.31 0.26 -0.66
N TYR A 26 1.91 -0.59 0.29
CA TYR A 26 1.17 -0.25 1.50
C TYR A 26 1.92 -0.57 2.80
N THR A 27 2.92 -1.45 2.78
CA THR A 27 3.68 -1.91 3.97
C THR A 27 4.85 -1.01 4.37
N ALA A 28 4.98 0.15 3.76
CA ALA A 28 6.13 1.01 3.99
C ALA A 28 5.87 1.98 5.16
N GLY A 29 6.40 1.61 6.33
CA GLY A 29 6.26 2.31 7.60
C GLY A 29 6.32 1.32 8.78
N GLY A 30 6.02 1.80 9.99
CA GLY A 30 5.86 0.94 11.18
C GLY A 30 4.42 0.50 11.44
N ILE A 31 3.48 0.81 10.54
CA ILE A 31 2.03 0.60 10.67
C ILE A 31 1.49 0.14 9.33
N GLU A 32 0.57 -0.83 9.32
CA GLU A 32 -0.13 -1.26 8.11
C GLU A 32 -1.13 -0.19 7.64
N CYS A 33 -1.23 0.02 6.32
CA CYS A 33 -2.12 1.05 5.76
C CYS A 33 -3.60 0.83 6.16
N ILE A 34 -4.02 -0.43 6.32
CA ILE A 34 -5.40 -0.74 6.72
C ILE A 34 -5.70 -0.29 8.15
N ASP A 35 -4.74 -0.42 9.08
CA ASP A 35 -4.90 0.02 10.47
C ASP A 35 -5.01 1.55 10.55
N ALA A 36 -4.17 2.24 9.77
CA ALA A 36 -4.22 3.70 9.66
C ALA A 36 -5.56 4.18 9.08
N ILE A 37 -6.09 3.49 8.06
CA ILE A 37 -7.41 3.79 7.49
C ILE A 37 -8.51 3.54 8.53
N ALA A 38 -8.50 2.39 9.21
CA ALA A 38 -9.50 2.05 10.21
C ALA A 38 -9.57 3.09 11.34
N ALA A 39 -8.40 3.54 11.83
CA ALA A 39 -8.32 4.61 12.81
C ALA A 39 -8.87 5.93 12.25
N ALA A 40 -8.48 6.32 11.04
CA ALA A 40 -8.88 7.58 10.43
C ALA A 40 -10.37 7.64 10.04
N THR A 41 -11.03 6.51 9.82
CA THR A 41 -12.46 6.45 9.50
C THR A 41 -13.36 6.25 10.72
N THR A 42 -12.80 6.23 11.93
CA THR A 42 -13.59 6.04 13.16
C THR A 42 -14.61 7.18 13.31
N GLY A 43 -15.90 6.82 13.42
CA GLY A 43 -17.00 7.79 13.54
C GLY A 43 -17.43 8.44 12.23
N LEU A 44 -16.81 8.10 11.10
CA LEU A 44 -17.28 8.49 9.77
C LEU A 44 -18.24 7.44 9.21
N GLU A 45 -19.24 7.88 8.47
CA GLU A 45 -20.22 7.00 7.83
C GLU A 45 -20.34 7.29 6.33
N GLY A 46 -20.91 6.34 5.58
CA GLY A 46 -21.25 6.50 4.18
C GLY A 46 -20.11 7.02 3.29
N ILE A 47 -20.40 8.10 2.54
CA ILE A 47 -19.46 8.66 1.57
C ILE A 47 -18.23 9.28 2.23
N GLU A 48 -18.36 9.83 3.44
CA GLU A 48 -17.24 10.47 4.17
C GLU A 48 -16.17 9.44 4.53
N ALA A 49 -16.59 8.28 5.05
CA ALA A 49 -15.68 7.17 5.34
C ALA A 49 -14.99 6.67 4.07
N ALA A 50 -15.74 6.48 2.99
CA ALA A 50 -15.21 6.02 1.71
C ALA A 50 -14.21 7.00 1.10
N CYS A 51 -14.52 8.29 1.07
CA CYS A 51 -13.64 9.32 0.54
C CYS A 51 -12.38 9.49 1.39
N THR A 52 -12.50 9.46 2.72
CA THR A 52 -11.38 9.54 3.66
C THR A 52 -10.42 8.37 3.48
N ALA A 53 -10.92 7.13 3.47
CA ALA A 53 -10.11 5.94 3.24
C ALA A 53 -9.37 5.99 1.90
N ASN A 54 -10.07 6.42 0.84
CA ASN A 54 -9.49 6.55 -0.49
C ASN A 54 -8.37 7.59 -0.54
N ALA A 55 -8.61 8.80 -0.01
CA ALA A 55 -7.64 9.88 0.02
C ALA A 55 -6.34 9.44 0.75
N ILE A 56 -6.49 8.80 1.91
CA ILE A 56 -5.35 8.26 2.68
C ILE A 56 -4.60 7.19 1.88
N LYS A 57 -5.30 6.23 1.28
CA LYS A 57 -4.68 5.19 0.41
C LYS A 57 -3.81 5.80 -0.68
N TYR A 58 -4.28 6.86 -1.33
CA TYR A 58 -3.56 7.50 -2.42
C TYR A 58 -2.35 8.28 -1.91
N LEU A 59 -2.50 9.03 -0.81
CA LEU A 59 -1.39 9.72 -0.14
C LEU A 59 -0.33 8.74 0.41
N TRP A 60 -0.72 7.52 0.77
CA TRP A 60 0.23 6.54 1.28
C TRP A 60 1.14 5.98 0.18
N ARG A 61 0.55 5.70 -0.99
CA ARG A 61 1.22 4.90 -2.03
C ARG A 61 1.81 5.73 -3.18
N TRP A 62 1.53 7.03 -3.28
CA TRP A 62 1.83 7.82 -4.47
C TRP A 62 3.30 7.72 -4.92
N LYS A 63 4.28 7.88 -4.02
CA LYS A 63 5.71 7.78 -4.38
C LYS A 63 6.11 6.39 -4.86
N ARG A 64 5.35 5.35 -4.51
CA ARG A 64 5.70 3.93 -4.72
C ARG A 64 4.88 3.28 -5.83
N LYS A 65 3.84 3.93 -6.35
CA LYS A 65 2.92 3.36 -7.36
C LYS A 65 2.72 4.27 -8.57
N ASN A 66 1.90 5.32 -8.46
CA ASN A 66 1.47 6.11 -9.63
C ASN A 66 1.94 7.57 -9.63
N GLY A 67 2.81 7.95 -8.69
CA GLY A 67 3.36 9.30 -8.62
C GLY A 67 2.26 10.38 -8.49
N PRO A 68 2.37 11.50 -9.23
CA PRO A 68 1.41 12.60 -9.17
C PRO A 68 -0.05 12.24 -9.52
N GLU A 69 -0.30 11.11 -10.20
CA GLU A 69 -1.66 10.68 -10.49
C GLU A 69 -2.44 10.33 -9.22
N ASP A 70 -1.80 9.61 -8.27
CA ASP A 70 -2.44 9.30 -7.00
C ASP A 70 -2.68 10.58 -6.17
N LEU A 71 -1.80 11.60 -6.26
CA LEU A 71 -2.05 12.90 -5.62
C LEU A 71 -3.32 13.59 -6.18
N ARG A 72 -3.52 13.54 -7.50
CA ARG A 72 -4.74 14.08 -8.13
C ARG A 72 -5.98 13.31 -7.68
N LYS A 73 -5.89 11.98 -7.55
CA LYS A 73 -6.98 11.14 -7.02
C LYS A 73 -7.29 11.49 -5.56
N ALA A 74 -6.28 11.64 -4.70
CA ALA A 74 -6.47 12.06 -3.32
C ALA A 74 -7.21 13.41 -3.23
N ARG A 75 -6.78 14.40 -4.02
CA ARG A 75 -7.44 15.70 -4.12
C ARG A 75 -8.90 15.58 -4.55
N TRP A 76 -9.20 14.75 -5.54
CA TRP A 76 -10.57 14.54 -6.01
C TRP A 76 -11.50 14.06 -4.89
N TYR A 77 -11.06 13.10 -4.07
CA TYR A 77 -11.87 12.61 -2.94
C TYR A 77 -12.08 13.67 -1.86
N ILE A 78 -11.08 14.53 -1.60
CA ILE A 78 -11.20 15.64 -0.67
C ILE A 78 -12.19 16.68 -1.20
N ASN A 79 -12.04 17.09 -2.46
CA ASN A 79 -12.95 18.02 -3.12
C ASN A 79 -14.40 17.50 -3.15
N HIS A 80 -14.58 16.20 -3.38
CA HIS A 80 -15.91 15.57 -3.37
C HIS A 80 -16.60 15.71 -2.01
N MET A 81 -15.86 15.58 -0.90
CA MET A 81 -16.41 15.82 0.45
C MET A 81 -16.70 17.29 0.72
N LEU A 82 -15.91 18.20 0.17
CA LEU A 82 -16.12 19.65 0.30
C LEU A 82 -17.26 20.19 -0.58
N GLY A 83 -17.69 19.42 -1.59
CA GLY A 83 -18.63 19.90 -2.59
C GLY A 83 -18.00 20.82 -3.65
N ASP A 84 -16.68 20.85 -3.73
CA ASP A 84 -15.92 21.66 -4.67
C ASP A 84 -15.82 20.92 -6.03
N ASN A 85 -16.74 21.20 -6.95
CA ASN A 85 -16.70 20.69 -8.34
C ASN A 85 -15.96 21.64 -9.28
#